data_AF-A0A314Y9D9-F1
#
_entry.id   AF-A0A314Y9D9-F1
#
_cell.length_a   1.000
_cell.length_b   1.000
_cell.length_c   1.000
_cell.angle_alpha   90.00
_cell.angle_beta   90.00
_cell.angle_gamma   90.00
#
_symmetry.space_group_name_H-M   'P 1'
#
loop_
_entity.id
_entity.type
_entity.pdbx_description
1 polymer ?
#
loop_
_entity_poly.entity_id
_entity_poly.type
_entity_poly.pdbx_seq_one_letter_code
_entity_poly.pdbx_strand_id
1 'polypeptide(L)'
;MISQFFILSQRGDSIVFRDYRGEVPKGSAEIFFRKVKFWKDDGEGDAPPVFNADGVNYFHVKDAGLLFVATTRDFGYVQTTSTEVLKSYVFNEPVVVDSSQLGPAGIFMAKRMPVTTITKSVVANERGGRKREEIFVDIIEKMSVTFSSSGYILTSEIDGTIQLKSYLTGNPEIRLALNEEVSIGRGGESIYDYGSSLGSGAVILDDCNFHESVPTDGEFPVMNYRITQEFKPPFRINALIEEAGPFKAEVTIKVRADFPSSIIADKILVQIPLPTYTTRVSFELEPGAVGNTTNFTEANKRMEWGLKKIVGGSEHTLHAKLTFSQESHGNITKEAGPVSMTFTIPMFNASRLQVKYLHITKKSKSYNPYRWVRYVTHSNSYVARL
;
A
#
# COMPACT_ATOMS: atom_id res chain seq x y z
N MET A 1 1.75 -25.15 18.26
CA MET A 1 2.10 -26.03 17.13
C MET A 1 0.95 -25.88 16.17
N ILE A 2 1.06 -25.31 14.95
CA ILE A 2 -0.06 -25.42 14.01
C ILE A 2 -0.43 -26.90 13.93
N SER A 3 -1.64 -27.23 14.37
CA SER A 3 -2.13 -28.58 14.52
C SER A 3 -2.76 -29.02 13.22
N GLN A 4 -3.60 -28.17 12.63
CA GLN A 4 -4.13 -28.34 11.29
C GLN A 4 -4.00 -27.04 10.51
N PHE A 5 -3.80 -27.17 9.20
CA PHE A 5 -3.94 -26.08 8.24
C PHE A 5 -4.92 -26.50 7.16
N PHE A 6 -5.90 -25.66 6.86
CA PHE A 6 -6.87 -25.92 5.81
C PHE A 6 -7.31 -24.65 5.09
N ILE A 7 -7.70 -24.81 3.84
CA ILE A 7 -8.21 -23.75 2.97
C ILE A 7 -9.64 -24.11 2.60
N LEU A 8 -10.59 -23.23 2.90
CA LEU A 8 -11.99 -23.41 2.56
C LEU A 8 -12.43 -22.48 1.43
N SER A 9 -13.37 -22.94 0.63
CA SER A 9 -14.15 -22.08 -0.29
C SER A 9 -15.07 -21.13 0.50
N GLN A 10 -15.66 -20.13 -0.16
CA GLN A 10 -16.71 -19.30 0.45
C GLN A 10 -17.94 -20.10 0.90
N ARG A 11 -18.13 -21.31 0.36
CA ARG A 11 -19.24 -22.21 0.68
C ARG A 11 -18.90 -23.18 1.82
N GLY A 12 -17.65 -23.18 2.29
CA GLY A 12 -17.18 -24.04 3.38
C GLY A 12 -16.55 -25.35 2.90
N ASP A 13 -16.44 -25.57 1.59
CA ASP A 13 -15.82 -26.77 1.04
C ASP A 13 -14.31 -26.76 1.31
N SER A 14 -13.78 -27.87 1.81
CA SER A 14 -12.35 -28.01 2.04
C SER A 14 -11.60 -28.22 0.73
N ILE A 15 -10.82 -27.23 0.32
CA ILE A 15 -9.96 -27.28 -0.88
C ILE A 15 -8.61 -27.93 -0.53
N VAL A 16 -8.02 -27.50 0.59
CA VAL A 16 -6.79 -28.07 1.13
C VAL A 16 -7.05 -28.42 2.59
N PHE A 17 -6.62 -29.60 3.01
CA PHE A 17 -6.64 -29.98 4.40
C PHE A 17 -5.36 -30.74 4.74
N ARG A 18 -4.68 -30.29 5.78
CA ARG A 18 -3.52 -30.97 6.34
C ARG A 18 -3.62 -30.99 7.85
N ASP A 19 -3.61 -32.18 8.42
CA ASP A 19 -3.42 -32.39 9.84
C ASP A 19 -1.97 -32.79 10.10
N TYR A 20 -1.28 -32.01 10.93
CA TYR A 20 0.13 -32.22 11.25
C TYR A 20 0.32 -32.97 12.56
N ARG A 21 -0.66 -32.92 13.47
CA ARG A 21 -0.49 -33.40 14.87
C ARG A 21 -1.54 -34.41 15.31
N GLY A 22 -2.71 -34.44 14.68
CA GLY A 22 -3.82 -35.33 15.06
C GLY A 22 -4.49 -34.97 16.39
N GLU A 23 -4.16 -33.83 16.99
CA GLU A 23 -4.63 -33.40 18.32
C GLU A 23 -5.96 -32.64 18.28
N VAL A 24 -6.32 -32.12 17.10
CA VAL A 24 -7.55 -31.36 16.88
C VAL A 24 -8.64 -32.30 16.36
N PRO A 25 -9.86 -32.27 16.92
CA PRO A 25 -10.94 -33.17 16.50
C PRO A 25 -11.24 -33.11 15.00
N LYS A 26 -11.66 -34.25 14.44
CA LYS A 26 -12.22 -34.30 13.08
C LYS A 26 -13.47 -33.40 13.03
N GLY A 27 -13.66 -32.67 11.92
CA GLY A 27 -14.76 -31.71 11.76
C GLY A 27 -14.44 -30.28 12.21
N SER A 28 -13.22 -30.00 12.66
CA SER A 28 -12.76 -28.65 13.03
C SER A 28 -12.97 -27.59 11.93
N ALA A 29 -12.84 -27.97 10.66
CA ALA A 29 -13.09 -27.12 9.50
C ALA A 29 -14.58 -26.72 9.37
N GLU A 30 -15.50 -27.65 9.63
CA GLU A 30 -16.94 -27.39 9.61
C GLU A 30 -17.35 -26.52 10.80
N ILE A 31 -16.82 -26.81 11.99
CA ILE A 31 -17.02 -26.00 13.20
C ILE A 31 -16.56 -24.56 12.96
N PHE A 32 -15.37 -24.39 12.39
CA PHE A 32 -14.84 -23.08 11.99
C PHE A 32 -15.79 -22.36 11.03
N PHE A 33 -16.17 -23.01 9.93
CA PHE A 33 -17.00 -22.36 8.91
C PHE A 33 -18.35 -21.93 9.47
N ARG A 34 -18.98 -22.78 10.28
CA ARG A 34 -20.24 -22.45 10.97
C ARG A 34 -20.06 -21.26 11.92
N LYS A 35 -18.99 -21.24 12.72
CA LYS A 35 -18.72 -20.15 13.67
C LYS A 35 -18.45 -18.82 12.95
N VAL A 36 -17.69 -18.83 11.86
CA VAL A 36 -17.41 -17.61 11.10
C VAL A 36 -18.64 -17.10 10.35
N LYS A 37 -19.45 -18.00 9.79
CA LYS A 37 -20.66 -17.63 9.05
C LYS A 37 -21.79 -17.11 9.95
N PHE A 38 -21.89 -17.65 11.16
CA PHE A 38 -22.90 -17.28 12.15
C PHE A 38 -22.21 -16.69 13.39
N TRP A 39 -21.33 -15.71 13.16
CA TRP A 39 -20.60 -15.07 14.24
C TRP A 39 -21.51 -14.13 15.02
N LYS A 40 -21.65 -14.40 16.33
CA LYS A 40 -22.74 -13.91 17.19
C LYS A 40 -24.10 -14.36 16.63
N ASP A 41 -24.98 -14.88 17.47
CA ASP A 41 -26.19 -15.59 17.04
C ASP A 41 -27.18 -14.75 16.16
N ASP A 42 -26.88 -13.47 15.97
CA ASP A 42 -27.62 -12.51 15.15
C ASP A 42 -26.99 -12.22 13.76
N GLY A 43 -25.79 -12.77 13.46
CA GLY A 43 -25.08 -12.54 12.18
C GLY A 43 -24.55 -11.11 11.99
N GLU A 44 -24.61 -10.26 13.01
CA GLU A 44 -24.03 -8.92 12.98
C GLU A 44 -22.53 -8.94 13.27
N GLY A 45 -21.76 -8.85 12.19
CA GLY A 45 -20.32 -8.61 12.21
C GLY A 45 -19.48 -9.81 11.77
N ASP A 46 -18.30 -9.52 11.25
CA ASP A 46 -17.33 -10.55 10.87
C ASP A 46 -16.71 -11.20 12.11
N ALA A 47 -16.42 -12.50 12.02
CA ALA A 47 -15.62 -13.17 13.03
C ALA A 47 -14.22 -12.52 13.14
N PRO A 48 -13.67 -12.38 14.36
CA PRO A 48 -12.33 -11.85 14.54
C PRO A 48 -11.31 -12.82 13.91
N PRO A 49 -10.17 -12.32 13.40
CA PRO A 49 -9.14 -13.15 12.76
C PRO A 49 -8.61 -14.28 13.65
N VAL A 50 -8.79 -14.17 14.97
CA VAL A 50 -8.43 -15.21 15.95
C VAL A 50 -9.58 -15.40 16.92
N PHE A 51 -10.01 -16.64 17.13
CA PHE A 51 -10.98 -17.00 18.17
C PHE A 51 -10.76 -18.41 18.70
N ASN A 52 -11.31 -18.69 19.88
CA ASN A 52 -11.33 -20.04 20.46
C ASN A 52 -12.74 -20.63 20.32
N ALA A 53 -12.83 -21.88 19.90
CA ALA A 53 -14.05 -22.67 19.95
C ALA A 53 -13.71 -24.10 20.38
N ASP A 54 -14.44 -24.60 21.39
CA ASP A 54 -14.30 -25.97 21.91
C ASP A 54 -12.85 -26.36 22.29
N GLY A 55 -12.11 -25.38 22.83
CA GLY A 55 -10.72 -25.57 23.22
C GLY A 55 -9.74 -25.65 22.04
N VAL A 56 -10.14 -25.25 20.84
CA VAL A 56 -9.29 -25.11 19.66
C VAL A 56 -9.19 -23.63 19.32
N ASN A 57 -7.97 -23.12 19.21
CA ASN A 57 -7.75 -21.76 18.72
C ASN A 57 -7.69 -21.80 17.19
N TYR A 58 -8.49 -20.96 16.55
CA TYR A 58 -8.54 -20.76 15.11
C TYR A 58 -7.90 -19.42 14.77
N PHE A 59 -7.01 -19.42 13.78
CA PHE A 59 -6.44 -18.24 13.14
C PHE A 59 -6.87 -18.27 11.70
N HIS A 60 -7.47 -17.20 11.19
CA HIS A 60 -7.89 -17.15 9.82
C HIS A 60 -7.67 -15.81 9.15
N VAL A 61 -7.43 -15.89 7.84
CA VAL A 61 -7.41 -14.75 6.93
C VAL A 61 -8.31 -15.10 5.74
N LYS A 62 -9.06 -14.11 5.27
CA LYS A 62 -9.85 -14.22 4.04
C LYS A 62 -9.10 -13.50 2.93
N ASP A 63 -8.73 -14.21 1.88
CA ASP A 63 -8.05 -13.63 0.72
C ASP A 63 -8.57 -14.26 -0.58
N ALA A 64 -8.80 -13.43 -1.59
CA ALA A 64 -9.33 -13.82 -2.91
C ALA A 64 -10.57 -14.76 -2.86
N GLY A 65 -11.42 -14.63 -1.83
CA GLY A 65 -12.59 -15.49 -1.66
C GLY A 65 -12.30 -16.87 -1.06
N LEU A 66 -11.10 -17.10 -0.55
CA LEU A 66 -10.72 -18.31 0.18
C LEU A 66 -10.52 -17.98 1.66
N LEU A 67 -10.82 -18.94 2.52
CA LEU A 67 -10.55 -18.86 3.95
C LEU A 67 -9.33 -19.72 4.25
N PHE A 68 -8.21 -19.09 4.60
CA PHE A 68 -6.98 -19.75 5.04
C PHE A 68 -7.02 -19.86 6.55
N VAL A 69 -6.94 -21.09 7.07
CA VAL A 69 -7.18 -21.35 8.48
C VAL A 69 -6.08 -22.23 9.05
N ALA A 70 -5.53 -21.79 10.18
CA ALA A 70 -4.64 -22.60 11.02
C ALA A 70 -5.29 -22.83 12.37
N THR A 71 -5.09 -24.01 12.96
CA THR A 71 -5.56 -24.33 14.31
C THR A 71 -4.41 -24.62 15.26
N THR A 72 -4.57 -24.36 16.56
CA THR A 72 -3.66 -24.85 17.61
C THR A 72 -4.42 -25.17 18.89
N ARG A 73 -4.00 -26.23 19.58
CA ARG A 73 -4.44 -26.52 20.96
C ARG A 73 -3.46 -26.01 22.01
N ASP A 74 -2.15 -26.10 21.73
CA ASP A 74 -1.08 -25.65 22.63
C ASP A 74 -0.02 -24.80 21.91
N PHE A 75 0.38 -23.69 22.55
CA PHE A 75 1.37 -22.72 22.10
C PHE A 75 2.49 -23.40 21.34
N GLY A 76 2.68 -23.09 20.07
CA GLY A 76 3.90 -23.63 19.51
C GLY A 76 4.32 -23.14 18.17
N TYR A 77 5.49 -23.64 17.87
CA TYR A 77 6.49 -22.91 17.14
C TYR A 77 6.48 -23.38 15.68
N VAL A 78 6.31 -22.42 14.79
CA VAL A 78 6.56 -22.58 13.36
C VAL A 78 8.05 -22.90 13.19
N GLN A 79 8.37 -24.03 12.56
CA GLN A 79 9.76 -24.47 12.36
C GLN A 79 10.46 -23.64 11.28
N THR A 80 9.78 -23.36 10.17
CA THR A 80 10.22 -22.42 9.14
C THR A 80 9.05 -22.02 8.25
N THR A 81 8.98 -20.75 7.86
CA THR A 81 8.07 -20.20 6.84
C THR A 81 8.81 -19.77 5.58
N SER A 82 10.13 -19.96 5.52
CA SER A 82 10.92 -19.57 4.35
C SER A 82 10.62 -20.47 3.17
N THR A 83 10.00 -19.91 2.13
CA THR A 83 9.67 -20.61 0.89
C THR A 83 10.91 -21.11 0.16
N GLU A 84 12.06 -20.46 0.31
CA GLU A 84 13.34 -20.90 -0.27
C GLU A 84 13.87 -22.17 0.37
N VAL A 85 13.85 -22.24 1.70
CA VAL A 85 14.23 -23.44 2.43
C VAL A 85 13.32 -24.59 2.03
N LEU A 86 12.02 -24.31 1.88
CA LEU A 86 11.03 -25.30 1.47
C LEU A 86 11.13 -25.68 -0.01
N LYS A 87 11.65 -24.81 -0.88
CA LYS A 87 11.69 -25.02 -2.34
C LYS A 87 12.47 -26.27 -2.73
N SER A 88 13.56 -26.59 -2.03
CA SER A 88 14.34 -27.81 -2.29
C SER A 88 13.60 -29.10 -1.92
N TYR A 89 12.56 -29.01 -1.10
CA TYR A 89 11.73 -30.14 -0.64
C TYR A 89 10.38 -30.24 -1.36
N VAL A 90 10.04 -29.26 -2.23
CA VAL A 90 8.81 -29.25 -3.03
C VAL A 90 9.17 -29.55 -4.47
N PHE A 91 8.88 -30.79 -4.90
CA PHE A 91 9.22 -31.27 -6.25
C PHE A 91 8.13 -30.99 -7.30
N ASN A 92 6.99 -30.48 -6.88
CA ASN A 92 5.88 -30.18 -7.79
C ASN A 92 6.05 -28.80 -8.40
N GLU A 93 5.97 -28.71 -9.73
CA GLU A 93 5.88 -27.42 -10.41
C GLU A 93 4.48 -26.81 -10.21
N PRO A 94 4.38 -25.51 -9.88
CA PRO A 94 3.08 -24.87 -9.75
C PRO A 94 2.42 -24.75 -11.12
N VAL A 95 1.18 -25.24 -11.23
CA VAL A 95 0.34 -24.98 -12.40
C VAL A 95 -0.14 -23.53 -12.33
N VAL A 96 0.50 -22.66 -13.10
CA VAL A 96 0.09 -21.26 -13.21
C VAL A 96 -1.19 -21.21 -14.05
N VAL A 97 -2.32 -20.94 -13.41
CA VAL A 97 -3.58 -20.70 -14.12
C VAL A 97 -3.58 -19.23 -14.56
N ASP A 98 -3.44 -18.99 -15.87
CA ASP A 98 -3.63 -17.65 -16.41
C ASP A 98 -5.05 -17.20 -16.08
N SER A 99 -5.18 -16.04 -15.42
CA SER A 99 -6.47 -15.38 -15.23
C SER A 99 -6.93 -14.82 -16.59
N SER A 100 -7.37 -15.68 -17.50
CA SER A 100 -7.95 -15.27 -18.76
C SER A 100 -9.25 -14.53 -18.45
N GLN A 101 -9.18 -13.20 -18.52
CA GLN A 101 -10.34 -12.33 -18.60
C GLN A 101 -11.21 -12.81 -19.77
N LEU A 102 -12.38 -13.38 -19.45
CA LEU A 102 -13.48 -13.50 -20.39
C LEU A 102 -13.99 -12.09 -20.70
N GLY A 103 -13.53 -11.53 -21.82
CA GLY A 103 -14.03 -10.29 -22.40
C GLY A 103 -14.25 -10.48 -23.91
N PRO A 104 -15.35 -9.96 -24.49
CA PRO A 104 -15.73 -10.24 -25.87
C PRO A 104 -14.83 -9.52 -26.87
N ALA A 105 -14.75 -10.11 -28.07
CA ALA A 105 -13.88 -9.70 -29.17
C ALA A 105 -14.00 -8.19 -29.54
N GLY A 106 -12.84 -7.53 -29.64
CA GLY A 106 -12.72 -6.11 -30.00
C GLY A 106 -11.37 -5.79 -30.65
N ILE A 107 -11.43 -5.73 -31.98
CA ILE A 107 -10.52 -5.22 -33.02
C ILE A 107 -9.63 -4.02 -32.62
N PHE A 108 -8.34 -4.12 -32.95
CA PHE A 108 -7.28 -3.09 -33.17
C PHE A 108 -7.30 -1.77 -32.36
N MET A 109 -6.24 -1.52 -31.58
CA MET A 109 -5.41 -0.30 -31.61
C MET A 109 -4.16 -0.42 -30.73
N ALA A 110 -3.11 0.32 -31.09
CA ALA A 110 -1.76 0.27 -30.56
C ALA A 110 -1.66 0.31 -29.02
N LYS A 111 -1.11 -0.75 -28.42
CA LYS A 111 -0.80 -0.81 -26.99
C LYS A 111 0.38 0.11 -26.65
N ARG A 112 0.10 1.29 -26.11
CA ARG A 112 0.99 1.91 -25.11
C ARG A 112 0.85 1.13 -23.81
N MET A 113 1.94 0.56 -23.32
CA MET A 113 1.97 -0.32 -22.16
C MET A 113 1.63 0.43 -20.86
N PRO A 114 0.83 -0.17 -19.95
CA PRO A 114 0.62 0.35 -18.59
C PRO A 114 1.88 0.19 -17.73
N VAL A 115 2.21 1.24 -16.96
CA VAL A 115 3.42 1.37 -16.11
C VAL A 115 3.45 0.36 -14.93
N THR A 116 2.37 -0.37 -14.68
CA THR A 116 2.33 -1.46 -13.68
C THR A 116 3.09 -2.72 -14.09
N THR A 117 3.67 -2.75 -15.30
CA THR A 117 4.42 -3.91 -15.84
C THR A 117 5.95 -3.77 -15.72
N ILE A 118 6.48 -2.86 -14.88
CA ILE A 118 7.94 -2.66 -14.72
C ILE A 118 8.52 -3.48 -13.55
N THR A 119 7.73 -4.36 -12.92
CA THR A 119 8.22 -5.29 -11.88
C THR A 119 8.54 -6.69 -12.39
N LYS A 120 8.24 -7.00 -13.65
CA LYS A 120 8.74 -8.23 -14.29
C LYS A 120 10.12 -7.93 -14.87
N SER A 121 11.12 -8.77 -14.57
CA SER A 121 12.40 -8.78 -15.30
C SER A 121 12.08 -8.71 -16.79
N VAL A 122 12.68 -7.76 -17.51
CA VAL A 122 12.33 -7.44 -18.90
C VAL A 122 12.58 -8.61 -19.87
N VAL A 123 13.21 -9.71 -19.44
CA VAL A 123 13.71 -10.73 -20.37
C VAL A 123 13.55 -12.16 -19.85
N ALA A 124 12.32 -12.58 -19.58
CA ALA A 124 12.03 -14.03 -19.49
C ALA A 124 11.93 -14.71 -20.88
N ASN A 125 12.28 -14.02 -21.98
CA ASN A 125 11.97 -14.49 -23.33
C ASN A 125 13.09 -14.32 -24.38
N GLU A 126 14.36 -14.43 -23.98
CA GLU A 126 15.43 -14.67 -24.96
C GLU A 126 15.78 -16.17 -25.00
N ARG A 127 15.36 -16.84 -26.08
CA ARG A 127 15.83 -18.18 -26.44
C ARG A 127 17.32 -18.09 -26.83
N GLY A 128 18.21 -18.17 -25.85
CA GLY A 128 19.66 -18.30 -26.05
C GLY A 128 20.58 -17.25 -25.41
N GLY A 129 20.07 -16.31 -24.60
CA GLY A 129 20.86 -15.19 -24.06
C GLY A 129 21.38 -15.42 -22.64
N ARG A 130 22.65 -15.09 -22.40
CA ARG A 130 23.35 -15.11 -21.10
C ARG A 130 22.52 -14.41 -20.01
N LYS A 131 22.27 -15.06 -18.85
CA LYS A 131 21.55 -14.46 -17.71
C LYS A 131 22.24 -13.13 -17.34
N ARG A 132 21.52 -12.02 -17.46
CA ARG A 132 22.04 -10.69 -17.15
C ARG A 132 22.10 -10.54 -15.64
N GLU A 133 23.27 -10.19 -15.12
CA GLU A 133 23.50 -9.99 -13.69
C GLU A 133 23.06 -8.58 -13.29
N GLU A 134 21.98 -8.47 -12.54
CA GLU A 134 21.42 -7.19 -12.11
C GLU A 134 20.83 -7.25 -10.71
N ILE A 135 20.81 -6.09 -10.05
CA ILE A 135 20.25 -5.91 -8.72
C ILE A 135 19.48 -4.59 -8.65
N PHE A 136 18.32 -4.63 -8.01
CA PHE A 136 17.44 -3.48 -7.81
C PHE A 136 17.27 -3.25 -6.30
N VAL A 137 17.38 -1.99 -5.88
CA VAL A 137 17.06 -1.54 -4.52
C VAL A 137 15.90 -0.55 -4.63
N ASP A 138 14.78 -0.91 -4.02
CA ASP A 138 13.58 -0.09 -4.01
C ASP A 138 13.34 0.42 -2.61
N ILE A 139 13.26 1.74 -2.45
CA ILE A 139 12.83 2.37 -1.21
C ILE A 139 11.36 2.74 -1.42
N ILE A 140 10.48 2.00 -0.77
CA ILE A 140 9.02 2.13 -0.93
C ILE A 140 8.46 2.71 0.35
N GLU A 141 7.83 3.87 0.25
CA GLU A 141 7.22 4.56 1.40
C GLU A 141 5.71 4.64 1.25
N LYS A 142 5.01 4.27 2.31
CA LYS A 142 3.57 4.40 2.45
C LYS A 142 3.29 5.49 3.47
N MET A 143 2.62 6.55 3.04
CA MET A 143 2.40 7.73 3.86
C MET A 143 0.98 7.80 4.41
N SER A 144 0.87 8.06 5.71
CA SER A 144 -0.38 8.32 6.41
C SER A 144 -0.35 9.75 6.96
N VAL A 145 -1.21 10.63 6.44
CA VAL A 145 -1.28 12.03 6.87
C VAL A 145 -2.74 12.45 7.06
N THR A 146 -3.03 13.07 8.21
CA THR A 146 -4.33 13.71 8.47
C THR A 146 -4.15 15.21 8.62
N PHE A 147 -4.85 16.00 7.82
CA PHE A 147 -4.92 17.45 7.94
C PHE A 147 -6.19 17.87 8.68
N SER A 148 -6.08 18.93 9.48
CA SER A 148 -7.20 19.71 10.00
C SER A 148 -7.88 20.51 8.87
N SER A 149 -9.06 21.07 9.16
CA SER A 149 -9.80 21.93 8.23
C SER A 149 -9.06 23.21 7.84
N SER A 150 -8.18 23.71 8.71
CA SER A 150 -7.30 24.85 8.41
C SER A 150 -5.99 24.46 7.72
N GLY A 151 -5.79 23.16 7.41
CA GLY A 151 -4.62 22.66 6.68
C GLY A 151 -3.39 22.34 7.55
N TYR A 152 -3.48 22.42 8.89
CA TYR A 152 -2.42 21.93 9.77
C TYR A 152 -2.38 20.41 9.80
N ILE A 153 -1.19 19.84 9.91
CA ILE A 153 -0.97 18.41 10.07
C ILE A 153 -1.37 18.01 11.50
N LEU A 154 -2.29 17.06 11.62
CA LEU A 154 -2.71 16.47 12.90
C LEU A 154 -1.95 15.18 13.21
N THR A 155 -1.76 14.35 12.19
CA THR A 155 -1.00 13.10 12.27
C THR A 155 -0.18 12.92 11.01
N SER A 156 1.04 12.41 11.14
CA SER A 156 1.93 12.11 10.01
C SER A 156 2.78 10.89 10.34
N GLU A 157 2.74 9.90 9.47
CA GLU A 157 3.53 8.67 9.60
C GLU A 157 3.98 8.18 8.22
N ILE A 158 5.19 7.60 8.18
CA ILE A 158 5.74 6.91 7.02
C ILE A 158 6.07 5.47 7.45
N ASP A 159 5.45 4.52 6.77
CA ASP A 159 5.84 3.12 6.79
C ASP A 159 6.71 2.85 5.57
N GLY A 160 8.00 2.62 5.78
CA GLY A 160 8.99 2.40 4.74
C GLY A 160 9.44 0.95 4.65
N THR A 161 9.72 0.50 3.42
CA THR A 161 10.35 -0.79 3.14
C THR A 161 11.47 -0.60 2.14
N ILE A 162 12.66 -1.09 2.48
CA ILE A 162 13.75 -1.30 1.54
C ILE A 162 13.59 -2.71 0.97
N GLN A 163 13.30 -2.80 -0.32
CA GLN A 163 13.13 -4.06 -1.02
C GLN A 163 14.29 -4.30 -1.98
N LEU A 164 14.84 -5.51 -1.96
CA LEU A 164 15.90 -5.92 -2.88
C LEU A 164 15.35 -6.90 -3.90
N LYS A 165 15.73 -6.73 -5.16
CA LYS A 165 15.52 -7.72 -6.22
C LYS A 165 16.87 -8.12 -6.78
N SER A 166 17.36 -9.29 -6.39
CA SER A 166 18.66 -9.83 -6.81
C SER A 166 18.47 -10.84 -7.93
N TYR A 167 19.19 -10.68 -9.02
CA TYR A 167 19.31 -11.66 -10.10
C TYR A 167 20.76 -12.10 -10.30
N LEU A 168 21.54 -12.08 -9.21
CA LEU A 168 22.98 -12.32 -9.21
C LEU A 168 23.31 -13.81 -9.07
N THR A 169 24.26 -14.29 -9.86
CA THR A 169 24.66 -15.70 -9.86
C THR A 169 25.56 -16.05 -8.67
N GLY A 170 25.13 -17.08 -7.93
CA GLY A 170 25.88 -17.69 -6.84
C GLY A 170 26.06 -16.74 -5.65
N ASN A 171 25.05 -15.90 -5.39
CA ASN A 171 24.79 -15.35 -4.07
C ASN A 171 25.97 -14.55 -3.48
N PRO A 172 26.48 -13.54 -4.21
CA PRO A 172 27.57 -12.71 -3.69
C PRO A 172 27.12 -11.96 -2.44
N GLU A 173 28.05 -11.66 -1.54
CA GLU A 173 27.80 -10.76 -0.43
C GLU A 173 27.47 -9.35 -0.95
N ILE A 174 26.41 -8.76 -0.42
CA ILE A 174 25.90 -7.44 -0.79
C ILE A 174 25.97 -6.55 0.45
N ARG A 175 26.57 -5.37 0.32
CA ARG A 175 26.57 -4.34 1.35
C ARG A 175 25.84 -3.11 0.84
N LEU A 176 24.71 -2.83 1.46
CA LEU A 176 23.91 -1.63 1.22
C LEU A 176 24.25 -0.60 2.30
N ALA A 177 24.53 0.63 1.90
CA ALA A 177 24.62 1.73 2.85
C ALA A 177 23.66 2.84 2.53
N LEU A 178 23.13 3.37 3.63
CA LEU A 178 22.17 4.45 3.67
C LEU A 178 22.89 5.76 4.05
N ASN A 179 22.15 6.76 4.54
CA ASN A 179 22.72 8.03 4.99
C ASN A 179 23.78 7.80 6.08
N GLU A 180 24.75 8.72 6.18
CA GLU A 180 25.79 8.67 7.23
C GLU A 180 25.20 8.93 8.62
N GLU A 181 24.15 9.74 8.70
CA GLU A 181 23.43 10.12 9.93
C GLU A 181 22.03 9.50 9.94
N VAL A 182 21.94 8.17 10.02
CA VAL A 182 20.67 7.49 10.35
C VAL A 182 20.65 7.16 11.83
N SER A 183 19.73 7.75 12.60
CA SER A 183 19.48 7.39 13.99
C SER A 183 18.20 6.56 14.11
N ILE A 184 18.21 5.57 14.98
CA ILE A 184 17.08 4.67 15.23
C ILE A 184 16.69 4.77 16.71
N GLY A 185 15.40 4.96 16.98
CA GLY A 185 14.86 5.02 18.33
C GLY A 185 14.58 6.44 18.80
N ARG A 186 13.50 6.59 19.58
CA ARG A 186 13.24 7.77 20.41
C ARG A 186 14.08 7.71 21.69
N GLY A 187 15.40 7.78 21.55
CA GLY A 187 16.34 7.67 22.66
C GLY A 187 16.79 9.03 23.17
N GLY A 188 16.11 9.53 24.22
CA GLY A 188 16.67 10.48 25.18
C GLY A 188 16.88 11.91 24.69
N GLU A 189 16.09 12.83 25.23
CA GLU A 189 16.43 14.24 25.33
C GLU A 189 17.92 14.48 25.63
N SER A 190 18.65 15.04 24.67
CA SER A 190 19.58 16.12 25.00
C SER A 190 18.81 17.43 24.83
N ILE A 191 18.31 17.97 25.95
CA ILE A 191 17.62 19.27 26.11
C ILE A 191 18.47 20.49 25.66
N TYR A 192 19.59 20.30 24.98
CA TYR A 192 20.48 21.35 24.50
C TYR A 192 20.83 21.20 23.03
N ASP A 193 19.83 21.17 22.14
CA ASP A 193 20.09 21.56 20.75
C ASP A 193 18.91 22.30 20.12
N TYR A 194 18.56 23.43 20.75
CA TYR A 194 17.75 24.47 20.12
C TYR A 194 18.61 25.18 19.07
N GLY A 195 18.89 24.51 17.95
CA GLY A 195 19.92 25.04 17.06
C GLY A 195 20.18 24.35 15.73
N SER A 196 19.22 23.66 15.08
CA SER A 196 19.36 23.32 13.64
C SER A 196 18.04 22.94 12.97
N SER A 197 17.02 23.79 13.10
CA SER A 197 16.00 23.90 12.05
C SER A 197 16.68 24.57 10.85
N LEU A 198 16.88 23.81 9.78
CA LEU A 198 17.57 24.09 8.49
C LEU A 198 19.00 23.52 8.38
N GLY A 199 19.13 22.22 8.05
CA GLY A 199 20.26 21.81 7.20
C GLY A 199 20.92 20.46 7.46
N SER A 200 20.73 19.80 8.61
CA SER A 200 21.31 18.47 8.79
C SER A 200 20.49 17.43 8.01
N GLY A 201 21.14 16.71 7.10
CA GLY A 201 20.56 15.60 6.34
C GLY A 201 20.34 14.33 7.16
N ALA A 202 20.29 14.45 8.50
CA ALA A 202 19.98 13.37 9.42
C ALA A 202 18.59 12.80 9.17
N VAL A 203 18.50 11.47 9.15
CA VAL A 203 17.25 10.72 9.02
C VAL A 203 17.01 10.00 10.34
N ILE A 204 15.93 10.35 11.03
CA ILE A 204 15.59 9.76 12.31
C ILE A 204 14.43 8.78 12.12
N LEU A 205 14.70 7.51 12.36
CA LEU A 205 13.74 6.42 12.32
C LEU A 205 13.25 6.14 13.75
N ASP A 206 11.95 5.96 13.95
CA ASP A 206 11.44 5.55 15.25
C ASP A 206 11.88 4.14 15.60
N ASP A 207 11.74 3.24 14.62
CA ASP A 207 12.16 1.85 14.70
C ASP A 207 12.45 1.31 13.30
N CYS A 208 13.16 0.19 13.27
CA CYS A 208 13.35 -0.60 12.06
C CYS A 208 13.46 -2.08 12.40
N ASN A 209 13.05 -2.93 11.46
CA ASN A 209 13.32 -4.35 11.51
C ASN A 209 14.09 -4.77 10.26
N PHE A 210 15.00 -5.73 10.43
CA PHE A 210 15.70 -6.38 9.33
C PHE A 210 15.10 -7.77 9.12
N HIS A 211 15.03 -8.20 7.87
CA HIS A 211 14.56 -9.54 7.57
C HIS A 211 15.60 -10.58 8.04
N GLU A 212 15.16 -11.59 8.80
CA GLU A 212 16.02 -12.53 9.54
C GLU A 212 16.95 -13.37 8.64
N SER A 213 16.50 -13.69 7.43
CA SER A 213 17.30 -14.36 6.41
C SER A 213 17.11 -13.63 5.10
N VAL A 214 18.15 -13.04 4.55
CA VAL A 214 18.14 -12.36 3.25
C VAL A 214 18.25 -13.44 2.17
N PRO A 215 17.18 -13.71 1.40
CA PRO A 215 17.24 -14.55 0.22
C PRO A 215 18.35 -14.10 -0.71
N THR A 216 19.04 -15.04 -1.33
CA THR A 216 20.18 -14.69 -2.17
C THR A 216 19.79 -14.45 -3.65
N ASP A 217 18.60 -14.90 -4.05
CA ASP A 217 18.02 -14.74 -5.39
C ASP A 217 16.52 -14.40 -5.26
N GLY A 218 16.03 -13.51 -6.11
CA GLY A 218 14.63 -13.07 -6.12
C GLY A 218 14.36 -11.76 -5.39
N GLU A 219 13.09 -11.53 -5.06
CA GLU A 219 12.56 -10.28 -4.50
C GLU A 219 12.17 -10.46 -3.04
N PHE A 220 12.71 -9.61 -2.16
CA PHE A 220 12.47 -9.71 -0.72
C PHE A 220 12.70 -8.37 0.00
N PRO A 221 12.00 -8.12 1.12
CA PRO A 221 12.27 -6.97 1.97
C PRO A 221 13.58 -7.19 2.74
N VAL A 222 14.46 -6.18 2.73
CA VAL A 222 15.70 -6.16 3.51
C VAL A 222 15.44 -5.55 4.88
N MET A 223 14.71 -4.45 4.91
CA MET A 223 14.48 -3.63 6.09
C MET A 223 13.11 -2.97 5.99
N ASN A 224 12.33 -3.00 7.06
CA ASN A 224 11.21 -2.09 7.22
C ASN A 224 11.57 -1.04 8.28
N TYR A 225 11.08 0.18 8.10
CA TYR A 225 11.32 1.30 9.00
C TYR A 225 10.07 2.14 9.16
N ARG A 226 10.00 2.85 10.28
CA ARG A 226 8.86 3.71 10.60
C ARG A 226 9.33 5.10 11.02
N ILE A 227 8.61 6.12 10.57
CA ILE A 227 8.87 7.52 10.91
C ILE A 227 7.56 8.20 11.26
N THR A 228 7.48 8.76 12.46
CA THR A 228 6.36 9.54 12.99
C THR A 228 6.75 10.97 13.31
N GLN A 229 8.02 11.31 13.10
CA GLN A 229 8.46 12.70 13.16
C GLN A 229 7.81 13.52 12.05
N GLU A 230 7.61 14.81 12.32
CA GLU A 230 7.02 15.71 11.36
C GLU A 230 7.91 15.82 10.11
N PHE A 231 7.33 15.48 8.96
CA PHE A 231 7.95 15.67 7.65
C PHE A 231 7.06 16.59 6.82
N LYS A 232 7.63 17.20 5.78
CA LYS A 232 6.86 18.01 4.83
C LYS A 232 6.07 17.09 3.89
N PRO A 233 4.73 17.05 3.95
CA PRO A 233 3.95 16.19 3.07
C PRO A 233 4.06 16.62 1.60
N PRO A 234 4.02 15.68 0.64
CA PRO A 234 4.19 15.99 -0.77
C PRO A 234 3.00 16.74 -1.38
N PHE A 235 1.83 16.70 -0.74
CA PHE A 235 0.65 17.41 -1.21
C PHE A 235 0.02 18.23 -0.07
N ARG A 236 -0.40 19.45 -0.36
CA ARG A 236 -1.34 20.18 0.51
C ARG A 236 -2.71 20.11 -0.12
N ILE A 237 -3.72 19.78 0.69
CA ILE A 237 -5.11 19.74 0.28
C ILE A 237 -5.85 20.79 1.09
N ASN A 238 -6.51 21.71 0.41
CA ASN A 238 -7.48 22.61 1.01
C ASN A 238 -8.85 22.31 0.38
N ALA A 239 -9.85 22.08 1.21
CA ALA A 239 -11.19 21.76 0.78
C ALA A 239 -12.19 22.61 1.56
N LEU A 240 -13.12 23.21 0.83
CA LEU A 240 -14.14 24.09 1.37
C LEU A 240 -15.49 23.67 0.80
N ILE A 241 -16.51 23.62 1.66
CA ILE A 241 -17.91 23.41 1.27
C ILE A 241 -18.75 24.55 1.82
N GLU A 242 -19.45 25.25 0.93
CA GLU A 242 -20.24 26.43 1.25
C GLU A 242 -21.68 26.25 0.78
N GLU A 243 -22.64 26.67 1.60
CA GLU A 243 -24.05 26.67 1.20
C GLU A 243 -24.28 27.78 0.17
N ALA A 244 -24.95 27.44 -0.93
CA ALA A 244 -25.24 28.35 -2.05
C ALA A 244 -26.76 28.53 -2.27
N GLY A 245 -27.57 28.08 -1.30
CA GLY A 245 -29.02 28.14 -1.30
C GLY A 245 -29.63 26.94 -0.57
N PRO A 246 -30.96 26.91 -0.38
CA PRO A 246 -31.61 25.88 0.44
C PRO A 246 -31.37 24.45 -0.07
N PHE A 247 -31.27 24.26 -1.40
CA PHE A 247 -31.07 22.95 -2.03
C PHE A 247 -29.72 22.83 -2.75
N LYS A 248 -28.75 23.70 -2.43
CA LYS A 248 -27.49 23.79 -3.17
C LYS A 248 -26.30 24.10 -2.26
N ALA A 249 -25.15 23.53 -2.60
CA ALA A 249 -23.87 23.90 -2.03
C ALA A 249 -22.79 23.89 -3.11
N GLU A 250 -21.69 24.56 -2.83
CA GLU A 250 -20.50 24.56 -3.68
C GLU A 250 -19.33 23.96 -2.91
N VAL A 251 -18.56 23.11 -3.60
CA VAL A 251 -17.34 22.49 -3.09
C VAL A 251 -16.18 23.00 -3.92
N THR A 252 -15.17 23.52 -3.23
CA THR A 252 -13.89 23.90 -3.82
C THR A 252 -12.79 23.02 -3.22
N ILE A 253 -12.09 22.26 -4.06
CA ILE A 253 -10.94 21.45 -3.66
C ILE A 253 -9.70 21.95 -4.38
N LYS A 254 -8.67 22.24 -3.61
CA LYS A 254 -7.39 22.75 -4.09
C LYS A 254 -6.27 21.81 -3.66
N VAL A 255 -5.51 21.30 -4.62
CA VAL A 255 -4.39 20.38 -4.40
C VAL A 255 -3.11 21.03 -4.91
N ARG A 256 -2.14 21.21 -3.99
CA ARG A 256 -0.82 21.75 -4.30
C ARG A 256 0.26 20.69 -4.11
N ALA A 257 1.11 20.52 -5.11
CA ALA A 257 2.27 19.62 -5.06
C ALA A 257 3.50 20.32 -4.49
N ASP A 258 4.02 19.82 -3.38
CA ASP A 258 5.06 20.45 -2.56
C ASP A 258 6.42 19.72 -2.64
N PHE A 259 6.67 19.08 -3.78
CA PHE A 259 7.92 18.38 -4.16
C PHE A 259 8.57 19.00 -5.42
N PRO A 260 9.83 18.66 -5.76
CA PRO A 260 10.55 19.25 -6.88
C PRO A 260 9.82 19.17 -8.23
N SER A 261 9.91 20.21 -9.04
CA SER A 261 9.22 20.30 -10.36
C SER A 261 9.74 19.35 -11.42
N SER A 262 10.91 18.73 -11.21
CA SER A 262 11.42 17.64 -12.05
C SER A 262 10.69 16.30 -11.84
N ILE A 263 9.90 16.19 -10.77
CA ILE A 263 9.18 14.98 -10.39
C ILE A 263 7.71 15.12 -10.77
N ILE A 264 7.10 14.02 -11.20
CA ILE A 264 5.71 13.96 -11.63
C ILE A 264 5.02 12.82 -10.87
N ALA A 265 3.95 13.15 -10.16
CA ALA A 265 3.07 12.17 -9.55
C ALA A 265 2.05 11.63 -10.56
N ASP A 266 1.61 10.39 -10.35
CA ASP A 266 0.55 9.74 -11.11
C ASP A 266 -0.44 8.97 -10.20
N LYS A 267 -1.44 8.34 -10.83
CA LYS A 267 -2.52 7.59 -10.16
C LYS A 267 -3.20 8.41 -9.05
N ILE A 268 -3.47 9.69 -9.34
CA ILE A 268 -4.07 10.59 -8.37
C ILE A 268 -5.59 10.49 -8.42
N LEU A 269 -6.20 10.20 -7.28
CA LEU A 269 -7.64 10.19 -7.09
C LEU A 269 -7.97 10.92 -5.80
N VAL A 270 -8.74 12.00 -5.91
CA VAL A 270 -9.30 12.73 -4.77
C VAL A 270 -10.77 12.34 -4.63
N GLN A 271 -11.21 12.04 -3.42
CA GLN A 271 -12.59 11.62 -3.14
C GLN A 271 -13.13 12.37 -1.93
N ILE A 272 -14.43 12.67 -1.96
CA ILE A 272 -15.16 13.29 -0.87
C ILE A 272 -16.52 12.59 -0.72
N PRO A 273 -16.84 12.02 0.45
CA PRO A 273 -18.20 11.63 0.77
C PRO A 273 -19.08 12.88 0.91
N LEU A 274 -20.24 12.87 0.28
CA LEU A 274 -21.19 13.98 0.27
C LEU A 274 -22.43 13.63 1.12
N PRO A 275 -23.24 14.63 1.53
CA PRO A 275 -24.48 14.38 2.24
C PRO A 275 -25.39 13.39 1.51
N THR A 276 -26.10 12.55 2.27
CA THR A 276 -26.87 11.42 1.72
C THR A 276 -28.01 11.85 0.78
N TYR A 277 -28.50 13.07 0.94
CA TYR A 277 -29.52 13.68 0.09
C TYR A 277 -28.96 14.39 -1.15
N THR A 278 -27.67 14.25 -1.46
CA THR A 278 -27.10 14.74 -2.73
C THR A 278 -27.64 13.95 -3.90
N THR A 279 -28.28 14.64 -4.85
CA THR A 279 -28.88 14.04 -6.06
C THR A 279 -28.03 14.24 -7.29
N ARG A 280 -27.31 15.38 -7.38
CA ARG A 280 -26.49 15.70 -8.54
C ARG A 280 -25.27 16.52 -8.14
N VAL A 281 -24.19 16.31 -8.89
CA VAL A 281 -22.97 17.11 -8.83
C VAL A 281 -22.65 17.61 -10.24
N SER A 282 -22.41 18.91 -10.38
CA SER A 282 -21.90 19.52 -11.61
C SER A 282 -20.45 19.95 -11.39
N PHE A 283 -19.56 19.63 -12.31
CA PHE A 283 -18.13 19.86 -12.18
C PHE A 283 -17.64 20.96 -13.10
N GLU A 284 -16.76 21.82 -12.60
CA GLU A 284 -16.08 22.88 -13.35
C GLU A 284 -14.56 22.68 -13.17
N LEU A 285 -13.92 22.22 -14.25
CA LEU A 285 -12.48 21.98 -14.30
C LEU A 285 -11.76 23.22 -14.85
N GLU A 286 -10.54 23.45 -14.36
CA GLU A 286 -9.67 24.51 -14.87
C GLU A 286 -9.32 24.30 -16.37
N PRO A 287 -9.12 25.40 -17.13
CA PRO A 287 -8.62 25.32 -18.50
C PRO A 287 -7.30 24.55 -18.56
N GLY A 288 -7.20 23.56 -19.45
CA GLY A 288 -5.98 22.75 -19.60
C GLY A 288 -5.92 21.49 -18.72
N ALA A 289 -6.98 21.15 -17.99
CA ALA A 289 -7.14 19.90 -17.24
C ALA A 289 -7.29 18.63 -18.13
N VAL A 290 -6.47 18.51 -19.17
CA VAL A 290 -6.56 17.47 -20.19
C VAL A 290 -6.33 16.08 -19.59
N GLY A 291 -7.35 15.23 -19.66
CA GLY A 291 -7.32 13.87 -19.15
C GLY A 291 -7.61 13.74 -17.65
N ASN A 292 -7.94 14.84 -16.97
CA ASN A 292 -8.56 14.76 -15.65
C ASN A 292 -10.00 14.26 -15.79
N THR A 293 -10.49 13.58 -14.76
CA THR A 293 -11.82 12.97 -14.74
C THR A 293 -12.55 13.41 -13.50
N THR A 294 -13.86 13.55 -13.61
CA THR A 294 -14.76 13.88 -12.50
C THR A 294 -15.95 12.93 -12.54
N ASN A 295 -16.38 12.46 -11.37
CA ASN A 295 -17.46 11.51 -11.27
C ASN A 295 -18.23 11.72 -9.96
N PHE A 296 -19.52 11.38 -9.97
CA PHE A 296 -20.35 11.28 -8.78
C PHE A 296 -21.05 9.92 -8.78
N THR A 297 -20.72 9.10 -7.78
CA THR A 297 -21.35 7.80 -7.58
C THR A 297 -22.50 7.95 -6.62
N GLU A 298 -23.73 8.00 -7.16
CA GLU A 298 -24.94 8.24 -6.37
C GLU A 298 -25.19 7.16 -5.30
N ALA A 299 -24.91 5.89 -5.59
CA ALA A 299 -25.11 4.77 -4.66
C ALA A 299 -24.34 4.94 -3.34
N ASN A 300 -23.13 5.51 -3.41
CA ASN A 300 -22.26 5.72 -2.26
C ASN A 300 -22.14 7.20 -1.86
N LYS A 301 -22.93 8.07 -2.50
CA LYS A 301 -22.92 9.53 -2.33
C LYS A 301 -21.51 10.10 -2.31
N ARG A 302 -20.69 9.69 -3.28
CA ARG A 302 -19.26 9.99 -3.32
C ARG A 302 -18.91 10.73 -4.59
N MET A 303 -18.24 11.87 -4.43
CA MET A 303 -17.64 12.61 -5.51
C MET A 303 -16.17 12.22 -5.67
N GLU A 304 -15.71 12.15 -6.91
CA GLU A 304 -14.38 11.70 -7.29
C GLU A 304 -13.76 12.63 -8.32
N TRP A 305 -12.48 12.93 -8.13
CA TRP A 305 -11.68 13.75 -9.02
C TRP A 305 -10.35 13.05 -9.30
N GLY A 306 -10.24 12.47 -10.49
CA GLY A 306 -9.02 11.82 -10.95
C GLY A 306 -8.13 12.81 -11.68
N LEU A 307 -6.90 13.04 -11.18
CA LEU A 307 -5.89 13.81 -11.90
C LEU A 307 -4.93 12.85 -12.59
N LYS A 308 -4.75 13.04 -13.91
CA LYS A 308 -3.90 12.13 -14.70
C LYS A 308 -2.45 12.16 -14.24
N LYS A 309 -1.92 13.36 -14.02
CA LYS A 309 -0.56 13.64 -13.56
C LYS A 309 -0.54 14.97 -12.80
N ILE A 310 0.34 15.10 -11.81
CA ILE A 310 0.64 16.37 -11.16
C ILE A 310 2.15 16.58 -11.16
N VAL A 311 2.60 17.71 -11.69
CA VAL A 311 4.02 18.11 -11.68
C VAL A 311 4.34 18.77 -10.34
N GLY A 312 5.53 18.53 -9.79
CA GLY A 312 5.96 19.19 -8.55
C GLY A 312 5.92 20.71 -8.64
N GLY A 313 5.48 21.37 -7.57
CA GLY A 313 5.29 22.83 -7.53
C GLY A 313 4.03 23.33 -8.23
N SER A 314 3.27 22.47 -8.91
CA SER A 314 1.99 22.87 -9.53
C SER A 314 0.83 22.83 -8.53
N GLU A 315 -0.25 23.50 -8.90
CA GLU A 315 -1.47 23.63 -8.12
C GLU A 315 -2.67 23.42 -9.05
N HIS A 316 -3.68 22.71 -8.56
CA HIS A 316 -4.87 22.35 -9.32
C HIS A 316 -6.10 22.60 -8.46
N THR A 317 -7.15 23.13 -9.07
CA THR A 317 -8.44 23.39 -8.40
C THR A 317 -9.58 22.69 -9.10
N LEU A 318 -10.51 22.15 -8.32
CA LEU A 318 -11.81 21.68 -8.77
C LEU A 318 -12.91 22.48 -8.08
N HIS A 319 -13.84 23.00 -8.87
CA HIS A 319 -15.11 23.52 -8.37
C HIS A 319 -16.23 22.53 -8.71
N ALA A 320 -17.10 22.26 -7.74
CA ALA A 320 -18.24 21.38 -7.90
C ALA A 320 -19.50 22.00 -7.27
N LYS A 321 -20.62 21.95 -7.99
CA LYS A 321 -21.93 22.44 -7.54
C LYS A 321 -22.80 21.25 -7.19
N LEU A 322 -23.27 21.21 -5.96
CA LEU A 322 -24.13 20.16 -5.41
C LEU A 322 -25.60 20.57 -5.52
N THR A 323 -26.46 19.61 -5.86
CA THR A 323 -27.92 19.75 -5.77
C THR A 323 -28.48 18.71 -4.81
N PHE A 324 -29.40 19.14 -3.95
CA PHE A 324 -30.00 18.32 -2.89
C PHE A 324 -31.46 17.99 -3.17
N SER A 325 -31.94 16.86 -2.65
CA SER A 325 -33.37 16.48 -2.71
C SER A 325 -34.22 17.17 -1.63
N GLN A 326 -33.58 17.73 -0.61
CA GLN A 326 -34.21 18.41 0.52
C GLN A 326 -33.36 19.60 0.96
N GLU A 327 -33.92 20.46 1.82
CA GLU A 327 -33.18 21.59 2.37
C GLU A 327 -32.08 21.12 3.33
N SER A 328 -30.94 21.83 3.38
CA SER A 328 -29.96 21.61 4.43
C SER A 328 -30.52 22.09 5.77
N HIS A 329 -30.58 21.20 6.76
CA HIS A 329 -31.06 21.51 8.11
C HIS A 329 -29.95 21.39 9.18
N GLY A 330 -28.71 21.19 8.74
CA GLY A 330 -27.56 20.88 9.59
C GLY A 330 -26.27 21.50 9.08
N ASN A 331 -25.18 21.22 9.78
CA ASN A 331 -23.86 21.65 9.32
C ASN A 331 -23.39 20.73 8.19
N ILE A 332 -23.47 21.22 6.97
CA ILE A 332 -23.09 20.48 5.76
C ILE A 332 -21.65 19.94 5.80
N THR A 333 -20.71 20.62 6.47
CA THR A 333 -19.33 20.13 6.58
C THR A 333 -19.22 18.88 7.45
N LYS A 334 -20.13 18.70 8.42
CA LYS A 334 -20.21 17.51 9.27
C LYS A 334 -20.90 16.35 8.58
N GLU A 335 -21.84 16.64 7.69
CA GLU A 335 -22.56 15.64 6.92
C GLU A 335 -21.76 15.16 5.71
N ALA A 336 -20.94 16.04 5.14
CA ALA A 336 -19.88 15.65 4.24
C ALA A 336 -18.75 14.95 5.02
N GLY A 337 -18.15 13.94 4.39
CA GLY A 337 -16.97 13.27 4.94
C GLY A 337 -15.69 14.04 4.61
N PRO A 338 -14.56 13.69 5.25
CA PRO A 338 -13.29 14.31 4.92
C PRO A 338 -12.87 13.97 3.49
N VAL A 339 -12.02 14.82 2.91
CA VAL A 339 -11.41 14.57 1.60
C VAL A 339 -10.29 13.55 1.75
N SER A 340 -10.34 12.46 0.97
CA SER A 340 -9.28 11.47 0.89
C SER A 340 -8.56 11.54 -0.46
N MET A 341 -7.24 11.37 -0.47
CA MET A 341 -6.43 11.39 -1.68
C MET A 341 -5.59 10.11 -1.79
N THR A 342 -5.63 9.47 -2.95
CA THR A 342 -4.72 8.40 -3.34
C THR A 342 -3.74 8.92 -4.39
N PHE A 343 -2.46 8.55 -4.31
CA PHE A 343 -1.45 8.94 -5.29
C PHE A 343 -0.23 7.99 -5.30
N THR A 344 0.58 8.10 -6.35
CA THR A 344 1.93 7.54 -6.41
C THR A 344 2.91 8.59 -6.91
N ILE A 345 4.05 8.73 -6.24
CA ILE A 345 5.14 9.63 -6.64
C ILE A 345 6.40 8.78 -6.91
N PRO A 346 6.72 8.49 -8.18
CA PRO A 346 7.95 7.80 -8.52
C PRO A 346 9.15 8.73 -8.35
N MET A 347 10.31 8.13 -8.08
CA MET A 347 11.60 8.81 -7.89
C MET A 347 11.60 9.85 -6.76
N PHE A 348 10.76 9.64 -5.75
CA PHE A 348 10.63 10.51 -4.59
C PHE A 348 10.46 9.67 -3.32
N ASN A 349 10.96 10.19 -2.20
CA ASN A 349 10.68 9.71 -0.86
C ASN A 349 10.64 10.90 0.12
N ALA A 350 9.75 10.83 1.11
CA ALA A 350 9.53 11.90 2.06
C ALA A 350 10.52 11.83 3.24
N SER A 351 11.01 10.63 3.58
CA SER A 351 11.98 10.44 4.68
C SER A 351 13.37 11.01 4.42
N ARG A 352 13.72 11.30 3.15
CA ARG A 352 15.08 11.62 2.70
C ARG A 352 16.10 10.50 2.93
N LEU A 353 15.64 9.28 3.21
CA LEU A 353 16.50 8.10 3.21
C LEU A 353 17.09 7.90 1.81
N GLN A 354 18.39 7.70 1.72
CA GLN A 354 19.13 7.63 0.47
C GLN A 354 20.07 6.43 0.51
N VAL A 355 20.12 5.68 -0.59
CA VAL A 355 21.15 4.68 -0.82
C VAL A 355 22.41 5.40 -1.28
N LYS A 356 23.44 5.43 -0.43
CA LYS A 356 24.75 6.04 -0.72
C LYS A 356 25.63 5.11 -1.55
N TYR A 357 25.69 3.84 -1.19
CA TYR A 357 26.42 2.84 -1.96
C TYR A 357 25.75 1.46 -1.93
N LEU A 358 25.92 0.74 -3.03
CA LEU A 358 25.57 -0.67 -3.17
C LEU A 358 26.82 -1.44 -3.61
N HIS A 359 27.52 -2.01 -2.64
CA HIS A 359 28.70 -2.82 -2.88
C HIS A 359 28.32 -4.29 -3.06
N ILE A 360 28.92 -4.93 -4.05
CA ILE A 360 28.71 -6.34 -4.35
C ILE A 360 30.09 -6.96 -4.41
N THR A 361 30.36 -7.93 -3.54
CA THR A 361 31.65 -8.59 -3.46
C THR A 361 31.96 -9.29 -4.79
N LYS A 362 33.09 -8.94 -5.39
CA LYS A 362 33.46 -9.41 -6.72
C LYS A 362 34.06 -10.81 -6.65
N LYS A 363 33.50 -11.75 -7.44
CA LYS A 363 34.09 -13.09 -7.65
C LYS A 363 35.30 -13.06 -8.61
N SER A 364 35.33 -12.09 -9.53
CA SER A 364 36.41 -11.91 -10.49
C SER A 364 36.54 -10.43 -10.87
N LYS A 365 37.69 -10.04 -11.44
CA LYS A 365 37.94 -8.65 -11.90
C LYS A 365 36.94 -8.18 -12.97
N SER A 366 36.40 -9.11 -13.77
CA SER A 366 35.42 -8.82 -14.84
C SER A 366 33.96 -8.85 -14.37
N TYR A 367 33.69 -9.24 -13.13
CA TYR A 367 32.34 -9.26 -12.58
C TYR A 367 31.87 -7.86 -12.20
N ASN A 368 30.96 -7.29 -12.98
CA ASN A 368 30.35 -5.99 -12.74
C ASN A 368 28.85 -6.00 -13.08
N PRO A 369 27.98 -6.41 -12.15
CA PRO A 369 26.53 -6.44 -12.37
C PRO A 369 25.93 -5.03 -12.48
N TYR A 370 24.77 -4.93 -13.14
CA TYR A 370 23.99 -3.69 -13.20
C TYR A 370 23.33 -3.41 -11.86
N ARG A 371 23.28 -2.13 -11.48
CA ARG A 371 22.73 -1.67 -10.20
C ARG A 371 21.67 -0.62 -10.46
N TRP A 372 20.52 -0.79 -9.84
CA TRP A 372 19.39 0.12 -9.97
C TRP A 372 18.89 0.51 -8.59
N VAL A 373 18.59 1.79 -8.42
CA VAL A 373 17.95 2.31 -7.21
C VAL A 373 16.74 3.12 -7.62
N ARG A 374 15.60 2.89 -6.98
CA ARG A 374 14.41 3.71 -7.14
C ARG A 374 13.77 4.02 -5.80
N TYR A 375 13.16 5.19 -5.74
CA TYR A 375 12.39 5.68 -4.61
C TYR A 375 10.94 5.78 -5.06
N VAL A 376 10.00 5.29 -4.27
CA VAL A 376 8.58 5.36 -4.61
C VAL A 376 7.79 5.70 -3.36
N THR A 377 6.97 6.73 -3.46
CA THR A 377 6.03 7.11 -2.40
C THR A 377 4.60 6.80 -2.82
N HIS A 378 3.87 6.12 -1.96
CA HIS A 378 2.45 5.85 -2.09
C HIS A 378 1.69 6.51 -0.92
N SER A 379 0.48 6.97 -1.19
CA SER A 379 -0.50 7.22 -0.13
C SER A 379 -0.95 5.91 0.49
N ASN A 380 -1.03 5.85 1.83
CA ASN A 380 -1.77 4.82 2.57
C ASN A 380 -3.10 5.39 3.05
N SER A 381 -3.04 6.40 3.92
CA SER A 381 -4.20 7.17 4.40
C SER A 381 -3.89 8.65 4.35
N TYR A 382 -4.34 9.35 3.29
CA TYR A 382 -4.06 10.78 3.10
C TYR A 382 -5.36 11.57 3.11
N VAL A 383 -5.65 12.24 4.22
CA VAL A 383 -6.99 12.73 4.53
C VAL A 383 -6.95 14.18 4.98
N ALA A 384 -7.81 15.04 4.42
CA ALA A 384 -8.02 16.41 4.88
C ALA A 384 -9.46 16.57 5.40
N ARG A 385 -9.59 17.04 6.65
CA ARG A 385 -10.90 17.36 7.23
C ARG A 385 -11.47 18.63 6.61
N LEU A 386 -12.81 18.74 6.62
CA LEU A 386 -13.56 19.92 6.19
C LEU A 386 -13.81 20.88 7.34
#